data_AF-A0A813L4E2-F1
#
_entry.id   AF-A0A813L4E2-F1
#
_cell.length_a   1.000
_cell.length_b   1.000
_cell.length_c   1.000
_cell.angle_alpha   90.00
_cell.angle_beta   90.00
_cell.angle_gamma   90.00
#
_symmetry.space_group_name_H-M   'P 1'
#
loop_
_entity.id
_entity.type
_entity.pdbx_description
1 polymer ?
#
loop_
_entity_poly.entity_id
_entity_poly.type
_entity_poly.pdbx_seq_one_letter_code
_entity_poly.pdbx_strand_id
1 'polypeptide(L)'
;VPGLAIIVLADILPRRLRKAHPASAPHAGPQEEDTSELMKTLGRRAADALWEIPSAHAVRVLQALSGAGVKDSALCGRVAQKLRVHLPTGGEAQLPHPLPLEGQEGAAWSAGDVGRAAAAFAAQGHRDLELFRGLASAAAEALRETSWEPSARAEAEQAAWQVLESLDVLAIDDLEEARPLRRALEFQ
;
A
#
# COMPACT_ATOMS: atom_id res chain seq x y z
N VAL A 1 5.66 -10.90 -20.67
CA VAL A 1 5.29 -10.86 -19.24
C VAL A 1 4.33 -9.69 -19.02
N PRO A 2 3.02 -9.93 -19.00
CA PRO A 2 1.98 -8.89 -18.83
C PRO A 2 2.17 -8.06 -17.55
N GLY A 3 2.59 -8.70 -16.46
CA GLY A 3 2.85 -8.04 -15.17
C GLY A 3 3.87 -6.90 -15.22
N LEU A 4 4.96 -7.05 -15.99
CA LEU A 4 6.00 -6.02 -16.10
C LEU A 4 5.49 -4.76 -16.80
N ALA A 5 4.63 -4.91 -17.81
CA ALA A 5 4.02 -3.79 -18.50
C ALA A 5 3.08 -3.00 -17.57
N ILE A 6 2.33 -3.69 -16.71
CA ILE A 6 1.43 -3.05 -15.72
C ILE A 6 2.24 -2.23 -14.70
N ILE A 7 3.37 -2.75 -14.24
CA ILE A 7 4.27 -2.04 -13.32
C ILE A 7 4.78 -0.74 -13.95
N VAL A 8 5.31 -0.83 -15.17
CA VAL A 8 5.85 0.32 -15.90
C VAL A 8 4.77 1.35 -16.19
N LEU A 9 3.58 0.91 -16.60
CA LEU A 9 2.45 1.80 -16.86
C LEU A 9 1.95 2.48 -15.58
N ALA A 10 1.92 1.79 -14.44
CA ALA A 10 1.52 2.37 -13.16
C ALA A 10 2.48 3.46 -12.65
N ASP A 11 3.77 3.40 -13.01
CA ASP A 11 4.74 4.44 -12.64
C ASP A 11 4.78 5.60 -13.66
N ILE A 12 4.68 5.27 -14.96
CA ILE A 12 4.83 6.27 -16.03
C ILE A 12 3.54 7.04 -16.27
N LEU A 13 2.38 6.38 -16.32
CA LEU A 13 1.11 7.03 -16.68
C LEU A 13 0.79 8.18 -15.73
N PRO A 14 0.78 8.01 -14.38
CA PRO A 14 0.44 9.11 -13.48
C PRO A 14 1.39 10.31 -13.61
N ARG A 15 2.68 10.06 -13.83
CA ARG A 15 3.69 11.11 -14.00
C ARG A 15 3.52 11.85 -15.32
N ARG A 16 3.24 11.13 -16.41
CA ARG A 16 3.01 11.71 -17.74
C ARG A 16 1.73 12.52 -17.76
N LEU A 17 0.69 12.04 -17.09
CA LEU A 17 -0.58 12.73 -16.96
C LEU A 17 -0.44 14.01 -16.13
N ARG A 18 0.27 13.98 -14.98
CA ARG A 18 0.59 15.18 -14.20
C ARG A 18 1.50 16.16 -14.92
N LYS A 19 2.52 15.68 -15.65
CA LYS A 19 3.45 16.54 -16.39
C LYS A 19 2.80 17.20 -17.61
N ALA A 20 1.83 16.54 -18.22
CA ALA A 20 1.01 17.15 -19.27
C ALA A 20 0.12 18.28 -18.72
N HIS A 21 -0.13 18.31 -17.40
CA HIS A 21 -1.07 19.25 -16.77
C HIS A 21 -0.58 19.76 -15.41
N PRO A 22 0.37 20.71 -15.36
CA PRO A 22 0.68 21.42 -14.12
C PRO A 22 -0.56 22.22 -13.71
N ALA A 23 -1.07 21.94 -12.50
CA ALA A 23 -2.27 22.52 -11.91
C ALA A 23 -2.46 24.01 -12.24
N SER A 24 -3.49 24.34 -13.03
CA SER A 24 -4.20 25.64 -13.09
C SER A 24 -5.24 25.66 -14.22
N ALA A 25 -6.38 24.97 -14.06
CA ALA A 25 -7.62 25.34 -14.75
C ALA A 25 -8.82 24.79 -13.97
N PRO A 26 -9.78 25.63 -13.53
CA PRO A 26 -10.85 25.24 -12.60
C PRO A 26 -12.05 24.58 -13.30
N HIS A 27 -11.85 23.82 -14.38
CA HIS A 27 -12.93 23.14 -15.09
C HIS A 27 -12.59 21.66 -15.21
N ALA A 28 -13.27 20.83 -14.41
CA ALA A 28 -13.35 19.39 -14.62
C ALA A 28 -13.95 19.14 -16.00
N GLY A 29 -13.09 19.04 -17.01
CA GLY A 29 -13.46 18.83 -18.40
C GLY A 29 -13.46 17.35 -18.79
N PRO A 30 -13.87 17.03 -20.04
CA PRO A 30 -13.91 15.65 -20.57
C PRO A 30 -12.57 14.88 -20.50
N GLN A 31 -11.45 15.57 -20.25
CA GLN A 31 -10.11 14.97 -20.19
C GLN A 31 -9.73 14.37 -18.82
N GLU A 32 -10.36 14.80 -17.71
CA GLU A 32 -10.25 14.10 -16.43
C GLU A 32 -10.99 12.76 -16.49
N GLU A 33 -12.10 12.70 -17.22
CA GLU A 33 -12.83 11.46 -17.52
C GLU A 33 -11.96 10.49 -18.33
N ASP A 34 -11.29 10.94 -19.41
CA ASP A 34 -10.36 10.10 -20.19
C ASP A 34 -9.23 9.52 -19.32
N THR A 35 -8.70 10.34 -18.40
CA THR A 35 -7.64 9.91 -17.48
C THR A 35 -8.16 8.86 -16.49
N SER A 36 -9.36 9.10 -15.93
CA SER A 36 -10.05 8.14 -15.06
C SER A 36 -10.33 6.83 -15.78
N GLU A 37 -10.75 6.86 -17.05
CA GLU A 37 -11.03 5.69 -17.87
C GLU A 37 -9.77 4.87 -18.20
N LEU A 38 -8.66 5.53 -18.53
CA LEU A 38 -7.37 4.87 -18.73
C LEU A 38 -6.90 4.19 -17.43
N MET A 39 -7.03 4.89 -16.30
CA MET A 39 -6.66 4.35 -14.99
C MET A 39 -7.58 3.18 -14.58
N LYS A 40 -8.90 3.25 -14.83
CA LYS A 40 -9.82 2.11 -14.63
C LYS A 40 -9.45 0.92 -15.50
N THR A 41 -8.97 1.15 -16.72
CA THR A 41 -8.52 0.09 -17.63
C THR A 41 -7.22 -0.54 -17.14
N LEU A 42 -6.28 0.27 -16.64
CA LEU A 42 -5.08 -0.21 -15.96
C LEU A 42 -5.45 -1.06 -14.72
N GLY A 43 -6.40 -0.59 -13.88
CA GLY A 43 -6.87 -1.32 -12.71
C GLY A 43 -7.42 -2.71 -13.05
N ARG A 44 -8.26 -2.80 -14.09
CA ARG A 44 -8.76 -4.09 -14.61
C ARG A 44 -7.63 -5.02 -15.07
N ARG A 45 -6.68 -4.51 -15.86
CA ARG A 45 -5.53 -5.30 -16.32
C ARG A 45 -4.62 -5.74 -15.17
N ALA A 46 -4.43 -4.88 -14.18
CA ALA A 46 -3.70 -5.19 -12.96
C ALA A 46 -4.42 -6.28 -12.15
N ALA A 47 -5.75 -6.26 -12.10
CA ALA A 47 -6.53 -7.30 -11.43
C ALA A 47 -6.39 -8.68 -12.10
N ASP A 48 -6.26 -8.71 -13.42
CA ASP A 48 -6.08 -9.95 -14.20
C ASP A 48 -4.67 -10.53 -14.04
N ALA A 49 -3.64 -9.68 -14.00
CA ALA A 49 -2.24 -10.09 -13.83
C ALA A 49 -1.75 -10.01 -12.37
N LEU A 50 -2.65 -9.84 -11.40
CA LEU A 50 -2.28 -9.53 -10.01
C LEU A 50 -1.35 -10.59 -9.41
N TRP A 51 -1.58 -11.86 -9.73
CA TRP A 51 -0.79 -12.97 -9.20
C TRP A 51 0.60 -13.05 -9.83
N GLU A 52 0.83 -12.41 -10.98
CA GLU A 52 2.12 -12.36 -11.67
C GLU A 52 3.05 -11.24 -11.16
N ILE A 53 2.51 -10.25 -10.44
CA ILE A 53 3.28 -9.09 -9.95
C ILE A 53 3.58 -9.19 -8.45
N PRO A 54 4.74 -8.71 -7.94
CA PRO A 54 4.99 -8.70 -6.50
C PRO A 54 3.99 -7.84 -5.72
N SER A 55 3.72 -8.18 -4.46
CA SER A 55 2.70 -7.52 -3.62
C SER A 55 2.97 -6.02 -3.43
N ALA A 56 4.23 -5.62 -3.27
CA ALA A 56 4.62 -4.21 -3.20
C ALA A 56 4.25 -3.43 -4.49
N HIS A 57 4.34 -4.08 -5.65
CA HIS A 57 3.94 -3.48 -6.92
C HIS A 57 2.41 -3.37 -7.04
N ALA A 58 1.68 -4.38 -6.55
CA ALA A 58 0.23 -4.31 -6.49
C ALA A 58 -0.27 -3.13 -5.63
N VAL A 59 0.41 -2.86 -4.51
CA VAL A 59 0.17 -1.67 -3.67
C VAL A 59 0.45 -0.37 -4.44
N ARG A 60 1.56 -0.30 -5.20
CA ARG A 60 1.87 0.89 -6.03
C ARG A 60 0.79 1.15 -7.08
N VAL A 61 0.19 0.11 -7.66
CA VAL A 61 -0.96 0.27 -8.56
C VAL A 61 -2.15 0.90 -7.83
N LEU A 62 -2.48 0.44 -6.62
CA LEU A 62 -3.53 1.06 -5.82
C LEU A 62 -3.24 2.53 -5.49
N GLN A 63 -1.99 2.86 -5.15
CA GLN A 63 -1.57 4.24 -4.92
C GLN A 63 -1.74 5.11 -6.17
N ALA A 64 -1.36 4.59 -7.34
CA ALA A 64 -1.51 5.27 -8.61
C ALA A 64 -2.99 5.54 -8.94
N LEU A 65 -3.87 4.56 -8.69
CA LEU A 65 -5.32 4.71 -8.86
C LEU A 65 -5.89 5.75 -7.90
N SER A 66 -5.57 5.66 -6.60
CA SER A 66 -5.98 6.63 -5.59
C SER A 66 -5.52 8.05 -5.94
N GLY A 67 -4.26 8.19 -6.37
CA GLY A 67 -3.69 9.47 -6.78
C GLY A 67 -4.28 10.07 -8.06
N ALA A 68 -5.05 9.28 -8.82
CA ALA A 68 -5.86 9.70 -9.96
C ALA A 68 -7.35 9.84 -9.61
N GLY A 69 -7.73 9.73 -8.33
CA GLY A 69 -9.12 9.79 -7.89
C GLY A 69 -9.95 8.55 -8.24
N VAL A 70 -9.31 7.47 -8.70
CA VAL A 70 -10.00 6.23 -9.10
C VAL A 70 -10.07 5.28 -7.91
N LYS A 71 -11.30 4.95 -7.51
CA LYS A 71 -11.58 3.90 -6.53
C LYS A 71 -11.94 2.60 -7.24
N ASP A 72 -11.28 1.51 -6.86
CA ASP A 72 -11.54 0.16 -7.40
C ASP A 72 -11.60 -0.84 -6.25
N SER A 73 -12.81 -1.06 -5.72
CA SER A 73 -13.04 -1.96 -4.58
C SER A 73 -12.70 -3.42 -4.88
N ALA A 74 -12.86 -3.86 -6.14
CA ALA A 74 -12.59 -5.22 -6.55
C ALA A 74 -11.08 -5.49 -6.60
N LEU A 75 -10.32 -4.61 -7.24
CA LEU A 75 -8.85 -4.69 -7.22
C LEU A 75 -8.34 -4.55 -5.77
N CYS A 76 -8.87 -3.59 -5.02
CA CYS A 76 -8.48 -3.37 -3.64
C CYS A 76 -8.66 -4.63 -2.78
N GLY A 77 -9.82 -5.30 -2.87
CA GLY A 77 -10.06 -6.57 -2.17
C GLY A 77 -9.12 -7.70 -2.60
N ARG A 78 -8.80 -7.82 -3.89
CA ARG A 78 -7.85 -8.82 -4.38
C ARG A 78 -6.42 -8.55 -3.89
N VAL A 79 -6.01 -7.28 -3.87
CA VAL A 79 -4.71 -6.86 -3.34
C VAL A 79 -4.65 -7.13 -1.84
N ALA A 80 -5.70 -6.81 -1.07
CA ALA A 80 -5.80 -7.15 0.34
C ALA A 80 -5.64 -8.67 0.58
N GLN A 81 -6.35 -9.49 -0.20
CA GLN A 81 -6.22 -10.95 -0.13
C GLN A 81 -4.79 -11.42 -0.39
N LYS A 82 -4.12 -10.84 -1.39
CA LYS A 82 -2.72 -11.15 -1.69
C LYS A 82 -1.79 -10.76 -0.53
N LEU A 83 -2.00 -9.60 0.07
CA LEU A 83 -1.19 -9.10 1.17
C LEU A 83 -1.34 -9.95 2.44
N ARG A 84 -2.54 -10.44 2.73
CA ARG A 84 -2.79 -11.30 3.90
C ARG A 84 -1.93 -12.57 3.93
N VAL A 85 -1.51 -13.08 2.75
CA VAL A 85 -0.59 -14.22 2.66
C VAL A 85 0.82 -13.84 3.14
N HIS A 86 1.18 -12.57 3.10
CA HIS A 86 2.51 -12.06 3.43
C HIS A 86 2.56 -11.23 4.73
N LEU A 87 1.42 -10.93 5.35
CA LEU A 87 1.37 -10.20 6.61
C LEU A 87 1.23 -11.19 7.78
N PRO A 88 1.94 -10.95 8.89
CA PRO A 88 1.79 -11.78 10.08
C PRO A 88 0.35 -11.68 10.59
N THR A 89 -0.34 -12.82 10.69
CA THR A 89 -1.67 -12.92 11.29
C THR A 89 -1.51 -13.43 12.72
N GLY A 90 -1.68 -12.54 13.70
CA GLY A 90 -1.95 -12.87 15.11
C GLY A 90 -1.05 -13.90 15.82
N GLY A 91 -0.24 -13.44 16.76
CA GLY A 91 0.26 -14.24 17.89
C GLY A 91 1.61 -14.94 17.71
N GLU A 92 1.97 -15.33 16.50
CA GLU A 92 3.31 -15.82 16.18
C GLU A 92 4.02 -14.75 15.34
N ALA A 93 4.70 -13.84 16.05
CA ALA A 93 5.50 -12.76 15.47
C ALA A 93 6.75 -13.32 14.80
N GLN A 94 6.56 -14.00 13.68
CA GLN A 94 7.57 -14.16 12.66
C GLN A 94 6.98 -13.55 11.41
N LEU A 95 7.55 -12.42 10.96
CA LEU A 95 7.39 -11.96 9.59
C LEU A 95 7.56 -13.21 8.71
N PRO A 96 6.61 -13.53 7.81
CA PRO A 96 6.76 -14.73 7.00
C PRO A 96 8.09 -14.64 6.27
N HIS A 97 8.99 -15.57 6.55
CA HIS A 97 10.11 -15.83 5.67
C HIS A 97 9.52 -15.99 4.27
N PRO A 98 10.06 -15.29 3.25
CA PRO A 98 9.53 -15.42 1.91
C PRO A 98 9.65 -16.90 1.54
N LEU A 99 8.52 -17.61 1.45
CA LEU A 99 8.51 -18.90 0.77
C LEU A 99 8.90 -18.58 -0.67
N PRO A 100 10.08 -19.03 -1.13
CA PRO A 100 10.47 -18.79 -2.51
C PRO A 100 9.59 -19.70 -3.34
N LEU A 101 8.53 -19.14 -3.93
CA LEU A 101 8.00 -19.69 -5.17
C LEU A 101 9.13 -19.54 -6.19
N GLU A 102 9.71 -20.67 -6.57
CA GLU A 102 10.86 -20.79 -7.47
C GLU A 102 10.78 -19.76 -8.62
N GLY A 103 11.68 -18.77 -8.62
CA GLY A 103 11.85 -17.82 -9.73
C GLY A 103 11.33 -16.39 -9.53
N GLN A 104 10.68 -16.05 -8.41
CA GLN A 104 10.40 -14.65 -8.05
C GLN A 104 11.27 -14.21 -6.89
N GLU A 105 12.15 -13.22 -7.11
CA GLU A 105 12.80 -12.46 -6.05
C GLU A 105 11.71 -11.83 -5.17
N GLY A 106 11.31 -12.56 -4.12
CA GLY A 106 10.38 -12.10 -3.10
C GLY A 106 11.10 -11.07 -2.25
N ALA A 107 11.13 -9.83 -2.71
CA ALA A 107 11.60 -8.71 -1.92
C ALA A 107 10.85 -8.72 -0.58
N ALA A 108 11.59 -8.93 0.50
CA ALA A 108 11.06 -8.76 1.85
C ALA A 108 10.42 -7.37 1.94
N TRP A 109 9.23 -7.30 2.54
CA TRP A 109 8.54 -6.02 2.69
C TRP A 109 9.37 -5.07 3.55
N SER A 110 9.66 -3.88 3.04
CA SER A 110 10.28 -2.84 3.86
C SER A 110 9.25 -2.22 4.80
N ALA A 111 9.69 -1.56 5.87
CA ALA A 111 8.80 -0.78 6.71
C ALA A 111 8.02 0.26 5.88
N GLY A 112 8.69 0.91 4.94
CA GLY A 112 8.05 1.82 3.99
C GLY A 112 7.00 1.15 3.10
N ASP A 113 7.11 -0.15 2.76
CA ASP A 113 6.04 -0.87 2.04
C ASP A 113 4.78 -1.02 2.90
N VAL A 114 4.95 -1.26 4.21
CA VAL A 114 3.84 -1.36 5.18
C VAL A 114 3.08 -0.04 5.26
N GLY A 115 3.80 1.07 5.48
CA GLY A 115 3.19 2.41 5.53
C GLY A 115 2.50 2.79 4.21
N ARG A 116 3.16 2.51 3.07
CA ARG A 116 2.59 2.71 1.74
C ARG A 116 1.31 1.92 1.52
N ALA A 117 1.25 0.68 1.97
CA ALA A 117 0.07 -0.16 1.88
C ALA A 117 -1.08 0.45 2.69
N ALA A 118 -0.86 0.75 3.97
CA ALA A 118 -1.87 1.36 4.83
C ALA A 118 -2.50 2.61 4.20
N ALA A 119 -1.65 3.54 3.74
CA ALA A 119 -2.10 4.76 3.08
C ALA A 119 -2.89 4.48 1.78
N ALA A 120 -2.45 3.49 0.99
CA ALA A 120 -3.15 3.11 -0.25
C ALA A 120 -4.57 2.57 0.02
N PHE A 121 -4.71 1.72 1.03
CA PHE A 121 -6.02 1.17 1.42
C PHE A 121 -6.93 2.21 2.04
N ALA A 122 -6.39 3.10 2.88
CA ALA A 122 -7.14 4.23 3.43
C ALA A 122 -7.65 5.17 2.33
N ALA A 123 -6.81 5.52 1.34
CA ALA A 123 -7.23 6.35 0.22
C ALA A 123 -8.31 5.69 -0.66
N GLN A 124 -8.31 4.36 -0.75
CA GLN A 124 -9.39 3.60 -1.40
C GLN A 124 -10.66 3.49 -0.55
N GLY A 125 -10.62 3.88 0.74
CA GLY A 125 -11.72 3.72 1.69
C GLY A 125 -11.96 2.26 2.10
N HIS A 126 -10.93 1.42 2.00
CA HIS A 126 -11.05 -0.02 2.24
C HIS A 126 -10.87 -0.34 3.73
N ARG A 127 -12.00 -0.52 4.41
CA ARG A 127 -12.05 -0.78 5.86
C ARG A 127 -11.98 -2.29 6.16
N ASP A 128 -10.78 -2.85 6.08
CA ASP A 128 -10.49 -4.26 6.39
C ASP A 128 -9.69 -4.39 7.69
N LEU A 129 -10.36 -4.80 8.77
CA LEU A 129 -9.74 -4.89 10.09
C LEU A 129 -8.59 -5.91 10.13
N GLU A 130 -8.71 -7.06 9.47
CA GLU A 130 -7.66 -8.09 9.51
C GLU A 130 -6.40 -7.64 8.79
N LEU A 131 -6.57 -6.97 7.65
CA LEU A 131 -5.47 -6.34 6.93
C LEU A 131 -4.75 -5.31 7.81
N PHE A 132 -5.52 -4.42 8.44
CA PHE A 132 -4.96 -3.38 9.30
C PHE A 132 -4.31 -3.94 10.58
N ARG A 133 -4.79 -5.05 11.14
CA ARG A 133 -4.07 -5.79 12.21
C ARG A 133 -2.70 -6.26 11.75
N GLY A 134 -2.63 -6.85 10.56
CA GLY A 134 -1.37 -7.32 9.98
C GLY A 134 -0.40 -6.18 9.70
N LEU A 135 -0.89 -5.07 9.14
CA LEU A 135 -0.09 -3.86 8.88
C LEU A 135 0.42 -3.21 10.17
N ALA A 136 -0.43 -3.09 11.20
CA ALA A 136 -0.03 -2.55 12.49
C ALA A 136 1.01 -3.42 13.19
N SER A 137 0.84 -4.75 13.14
CA SER A 137 1.80 -5.70 13.68
C SER A 137 3.16 -5.63 12.96
N ALA A 138 3.14 -5.57 11.62
CA ALA A 138 4.36 -5.46 10.82
C ALA A 138 5.11 -4.13 11.08
N ALA A 139 4.38 -3.02 11.21
CA ALA A 139 5.00 -1.73 11.56
C ALA A 139 5.59 -1.75 12.99
N ALA A 140 4.93 -2.42 13.93
CA ALA A 140 5.41 -2.53 15.30
C ALA A 140 6.69 -3.39 15.36
N GLU A 141 6.75 -4.47 14.59
CA GLU A 141 7.96 -5.28 14.47
C GLU A 141 9.12 -4.48 13.86
N ALA A 142 8.85 -3.75 12.77
CA ALA A 142 9.87 -2.93 12.14
C ALA A 142 10.50 -1.92 13.11
N LEU A 143 9.70 -1.31 14.00
CA LEU A 143 10.19 -0.41 15.05
C LEU A 143 11.06 -1.12 16.11
N ARG A 144 10.78 -2.39 16.40
CA ARG A 144 11.58 -3.18 17.36
C ARG A 144 12.93 -3.59 16.78
N GLU A 145 12.95 -4.00 15.51
CA GLU A 145 14.13 -4.56 14.85
C GLU A 145 15.17 -3.50 14.43
N THR A 146 14.73 -2.28 14.13
CA THR A 146 15.59 -1.20 13.58
C THR A 146 16.37 -0.38 14.61
N SER A 147 16.55 -0.89 15.83
CA SER A 147 17.07 -0.12 16.98
C SER A 147 18.50 0.44 16.83
N TRP A 148 19.27 0.03 15.82
CA TRP A 148 20.69 0.39 15.64
C TRP A 148 20.98 1.28 14.42
N GLU A 149 20.07 1.37 13.44
CA GLU A 149 20.30 2.10 12.19
C GLU A 149 19.36 3.31 12.08
N PRO A 150 19.87 4.56 12.13
CA PRO A 150 19.03 5.77 12.15
C PRO A 150 18.11 5.92 10.92
N SER A 151 18.59 5.54 9.73
CA SER A 151 17.81 5.58 8.48
C SER A 151 16.65 4.58 8.51
N ALA A 152 16.94 3.33 8.90
CA ALA A 152 15.93 2.28 8.96
C ALA A 152 14.88 2.57 10.05
N ARG A 153 15.33 3.15 11.18
CA ARG A 153 14.44 3.60 12.25
C ARG A 153 13.50 4.71 11.78
N ALA A 154 14.02 5.73 11.10
CA ALA A 154 13.18 6.81 10.57
C ALA A 154 12.13 6.30 9.56
N GLU A 155 12.50 5.31 8.72
CA GLU A 155 11.55 4.66 7.82
C GLU A 155 10.46 3.90 8.60
N ALA A 156 10.82 3.18 9.65
CA ALA A 156 9.88 2.45 10.51
C ALA A 156 8.93 3.38 11.28
N GLU A 157 9.43 4.50 11.79
CA GLU A 157 8.62 5.54 12.44
C GLU A 157 7.64 6.18 11.45
N GLN A 158 8.12 6.51 10.24
CA GLN A 158 7.26 7.04 9.18
C GLN A 158 6.17 6.04 8.78
N ALA A 159 6.51 4.75 8.69
CA ALA A 159 5.55 3.71 8.39
C ALA A 159 4.50 3.55 9.48
N ALA A 160 4.92 3.56 10.75
CA ALA A 160 4.02 3.51 11.89
C ALA A 160 3.05 4.70 11.90
N TRP A 161 3.54 5.91 11.64
CA TRP A 161 2.70 7.10 11.50
C TRP A 161 1.66 6.94 10.39
N GLN A 162 2.07 6.47 9.21
CA GLN A 162 1.15 6.25 8.08
C GLN A 162 0.08 5.21 8.40
N VAL A 163 0.41 4.17 9.17
CA VAL A 163 -0.56 3.16 9.62
C VAL A 163 -1.57 3.79 10.57
N LEU A 164 -1.12 4.55 11.57
CA LEU A 164 -2.01 5.22 12.52
C LEU A 164 -2.93 6.24 11.83
N GLU A 165 -2.38 7.10 10.97
CA GLU A 165 -3.16 8.06 10.19
C GLU A 165 -4.21 7.36 9.31
N SER A 166 -3.85 6.21 8.74
CA SER A 166 -4.78 5.40 7.93
C SER A 166 -5.93 4.82 8.76
N LEU A 167 -5.67 4.41 10.01
CA LEU A 167 -6.71 3.95 10.94
C LEU A 167 -7.68 5.09 11.29
N ASP A 168 -7.14 6.28 11.56
CA ASP A 168 -7.93 7.47 11.90
C ASP A 168 -8.82 7.88 10.71
N VAL A 169 -8.26 7.94 9.49
CA VAL A 169 -9.00 8.23 8.25
C VAL A 169 -10.16 7.24 8.03
N LEU A 170 -9.98 5.98 8.43
CA LEU A 170 -10.99 4.93 8.30
C LEU A 170 -11.89 4.76 9.53
N ALA A 171 -11.73 5.60 10.55
CA ALA A 171 -12.40 5.50 11.84
C ALA A 171 -12.32 4.07 12.43
N ILE A 172 -11.11 3.54 12.53
CA ILE A 172 -10.81 2.24 13.16
C ILE A 172 -10.21 2.52 14.55
N ASP A 173 -11.09 2.70 15.54
CA ASP A 173 -10.69 3.25 16.85
C ASP A 173 -10.04 2.22 17.79
N ASP A 174 -10.39 0.93 17.65
CA ASP A 174 -10.09 -0.14 18.61
C ASP A 174 -9.22 -1.28 18.06
N LEU A 175 -8.08 -0.94 17.45
CA LEU A 175 -7.10 -1.94 17.04
C LEU A 175 -6.05 -2.17 18.14
N GLU A 176 -6.07 -3.34 18.78
CA GLU A 176 -5.12 -3.64 19.88
C GLU A 176 -3.66 -3.62 19.40
N GLU A 177 -3.44 -4.08 18.17
CA GLU A 177 -2.15 -4.12 17.48
C GLU A 177 -1.59 -2.73 17.16
N ALA A 178 -2.42 -1.68 17.21
CA ALA A 178 -1.97 -0.29 17.08
C ALA A 178 -1.46 0.31 18.41
N ARG A 179 -1.76 -0.30 19.57
CA ARG A 179 -1.31 0.22 20.88
C ARG A 179 0.21 0.31 21.00
N PRO A 180 1.02 -0.67 20.56
CA PRO A 180 2.47 -0.55 20.58
C PRO A 180 2.99 0.61 19.74
N LEU A 181 2.36 0.87 18.58
CA LEU A 181 2.73 1.99 17.70
C LEU A 181 2.47 3.34 18.38
N ARG A 182 1.27 3.52 18.94
CA ARG A 182 0.90 4.76 19.67
C ARG A 182 1.88 5.02 20.81
N ARG A 183 2.19 4.00 21.62
CA ARG A 183 3.18 4.11 22.70
C ARG A 183 4.58 4.46 22.18
N ALA A 184 5.04 3.80 21.13
CA ALA A 184 6.38 4.04 20.59
C ALA A 184 6.57 5.47 20.07
N LEU A 185 5.51 6.10 19.57
CA LEU A 185 5.52 7.44 18.99
C LEU A 185 5.17 8.56 19.98
N GLU A 186 4.48 8.26 21.09
CA GLU A 186 4.16 9.23 22.16
C GLU A 186 5.37 9.65 23.02
N PHE A 187 6.46 8.87 23.03
CA PHE A 187 7.65 9.12 23.85
C PHE A 187 8.83 9.75 23.10
N GLN A 188 8.58 10.42 21.96
CA GLN A 188 9.58 11.17 21.19
C GLN A 188 9.40 12.68 21.33
#